data_AF-W7M9B2-F1
#
_entry.id   AF-W7M9B2-F1
#
_cell.length_a   1.000
_cell.length_b   1.000
_cell.length_c   1.000
_cell.angle_alpha   90.00
_cell.angle_beta   90.00
_cell.angle_gamma   90.00
#
_symmetry.space_group_name_H-M   'P 1'
#
loop_
_entity.id
_entity.type
_entity.pdbx_description
1 polymer ?
#
loop_
_entity_poly.entity_id
_entity_poly.type
_entity_poly.pdbx_seq_one_letter_code
_entity_poly.pdbx_strand_id
1 'polypeptide(L)'
;MPPKSESGILTMDYESIATPESCYVDFCLLPIGTGTVSVAEDIAEVQKVLKASGLKYTLHSAGTTVEGSWNEVMAAVGKAHAVVHRRGVVRIQSSMRVGSRTDKKQTAEDKVKRVENLLAKDESK
;
A
#
# COMPACT_ATOMS: atom_id res chain seq x y z
N MET A 1 -24.22 40.75 -34.11
CA MET A 1 -24.32 39.58 -33.21
C MET A 1 -22.91 39.00 -33.11
N PRO A 2 -22.26 39.02 -31.93
CA PRO A 2 -20.90 38.48 -31.83
C PRO A 2 -20.96 36.94 -31.90
N PRO A 3 -19.96 36.27 -32.50
CA PRO A 3 -19.86 34.83 -32.44
C PRO A 3 -19.68 34.40 -31.00
N LYS A 4 -20.51 33.44 -30.56
CA LYS A 4 -20.37 32.79 -29.25
C LYS A 4 -19.00 32.13 -29.22
N SER A 5 -18.16 32.53 -28.27
CA SER A 5 -16.91 31.86 -27.96
C SER A 5 -17.22 30.40 -27.62
N GLU A 6 -16.77 29.48 -28.46
CA GLU A 6 -16.68 28.07 -28.09
C GLU A 6 -15.66 27.94 -26.96
N SER A 7 -16.16 27.87 -25.73
CA SER A 7 -15.41 27.37 -24.59
C SER A 7 -15.11 25.89 -24.84
N GLY A 8 -14.02 25.63 -25.55
CA GLY A 8 -13.49 24.30 -25.77
C GLY A 8 -13.29 23.61 -24.43
N ILE A 9 -13.99 22.49 -24.24
CA ILE A 9 -13.74 21.59 -23.12
C ILE A 9 -12.31 21.09 -23.30
N LEU A 10 -11.41 21.48 -22.40
CA LEU A 10 -10.08 20.89 -22.31
C LEU A 10 -10.28 19.40 -21.99
N THR A 11 -10.10 18.53 -22.98
CA THR A 11 -10.12 17.08 -22.79
C THR A 11 -8.88 16.71 -21.98
N MET A 12 -9.09 16.19 -20.77
CA MET A 12 -7.99 15.68 -19.94
C MET A 12 -7.41 14.41 -20.57
N ASP A 13 -6.11 14.39 -20.81
CA ASP A 13 -5.39 13.18 -21.20
C ASP A 13 -5.13 12.31 -19.97
N TYR A 14 -5.99 11.32 -19.76
CA TYR A 14 -5.91 10.42 -18.60
C TYR A 14 -4.68 9.49 -18.62
N GLU A 15 -4.03 9.26 -19.76
CA GLU A 15 -2.84 8.40 -19.84
C GLU A 15 -1.59 9.09 -19.27
N SER A 16 -1.58 10.43 -19.33
CA SER A 16 -0.47 11.26 -18.85
C SER A 16 -0.48 11.54 -17.34
N ILE A 17 -1.52 11.11 -16.61
CA ILE A 17 -1.66 11.41 -15.18
C ILE A 17 -0.64 10.62 -14.36
N ALA A 18 0.30 11.35 -13.77
CA ALA A 18 1.30 10.77 -12.88
C ALA A 18 0.68 10.26 -11.56
N THR A 19 1.18 9.13 -11.08
CA THR A 19 0.86 8.61 -9.74
C THR A 19 1.51 9.49 -8.65
N PRO A 20 1.01 9.45 -7.40
CA PRO A 20 1.63 10.18 -6.28
C PRO A 20 3.12 9.83 -6.10
N GLU A 21 3.94 10.82 -5.71
CA GLU A 21 5.38 10.62 -5.44
C GLU A 21 5.62 9.56 -4.36
N SER A 22 4.76 9.52 -3.34
CA SER A 22 4.89 8.60 -2.21
C SER A 22 3.54 8.09 -1.71
N CYS A 23 3.55 6.88 -1.17
CA CYS A 23 2.42 6.32 -0.46
C CYS A 23 2.87 5.41 0.70
N TYR A 24 1.91 5.08 1.55
CA TYR A 24 1.98 3.91 2.40
C TYR A 24 0.80 3.00 2.06
N VAL A 25 1.04 1.69 2.08
CA VAL A 25 0.03 0.66 1.84
C VAL A 25 0.05 -0.29 3.02
N ASP A 26 -1.08 -0.48 3.68
CA ASP A 26 -1.31 -1.66 4.50
C ASP A 26 -2.02 -2.71 3.66
N PHE A 27 -1.38 -3.85 3.43
CA PHE A 27 -1.97 -4.95 2.66
C PHE A 27 -2.01 -6.25 3.46
N CYS A 28 -3.10 -7.00 3.23
CA CYS A 28 -3.32 -8.34 3.74
C CYS A 28 -3.44 -9.29 2.55
N LEU A 29 -2.50 -10.24 2.41
CA LEU A 29 -2.44 -11.21 1.32
C LEU A 29 -2.93 -12.57 1.79
N LEU A 30 -3.91 -13.15 1.10
CA LEU A 30 -4.52 -14.43 1.43
C LEU A 30 -4.42 -15.41 0.26
N PRO A 31 -3.62 -16.49 0.40
CA PRO A 31 -3.71 -17.68 -0.45
C PRO A 31 -5.10 -18.32 -0.36
N ILE A 32 -5.66 -18.75 -1.49
CA ILE A 32 -6.96 -19.41 -1.56
C ILE A 32 -6.82 -20.78 -2.20
N GLY A 33 -7.44 -21.79 -1.59
CA GLY A 33 -7.51 -23.15 -2.14
C GLY A 33 -6.22 -23.95 -1.97
N THR A 34 -5.45 -23.69 -0.92
CA THR A 34 -4.19 -24.39 -0.61
C THR A 34 -4.39 -25.79 -0.04
N GLY A 35 -5.62 -26.14 0.39
CA GLY A 35 -5.91 -27.38 1.11
C GLY A 35 -5.47 -27.37 2.57
N THR A 36 -4.90 -26.26 3.06
CA THR A 36 -4.47 -26.06 4.44
C THR A 36 -5.08 -24.78 5.02
N VAL A 37 -5.31 -24.75 6.33
CA VAL A 37 -5.83 -23.55 7.02
C VAL A 37 -4.72 -22.53 7.28
N SER A 38 -3.49 -23.01 7.53
CA SER A 38 -2.36 -22.13 7.81
C SER A 38 -1.80 -21.53 6.53
N VAL A 39 -1.51 -20.23 6.60
CA VAL A 39 -0.87 -19.43 5.53
C VAL A 39 0.54 -18.94 5.92
N ALA A 40 1.03 -19.33 7.11
CA ALA A 40 2.22 -18.71 7.71
C ALA A 40 3.49 -18.84 6.85
N GLU A 41 3.68 -19.97 6.16
CA GLU A 41 4.83 -20.17 5.28
C GLU A 41 4.80 -19.25 4.06
N ASP A 42 3.62 -19.04 3.47
CA ASP A 42 3.45 -18.12 2.35
C ASP A 42 3.72 -16.68 2.78
N ILE A 43 3.22 -16.28 3.95
CA ILE A 43 3.47 -14.95 4.52
C ILE A 43 4.95 -14.78 4.86
N ALA A 44 5.65 -15.83 5.33
CA ALA A 44 7.09 -15.76 5.57
C ALA A 44 7.89 -15.46 4.28
N GLU A 45 7.50 -16.04 3.14
CA GLU A 45 8.11 -15.69 1.85
C GLU A 45 7.81 -14.26 1.41
N VAL A 46 6.59 -13.77 1.67
CA VAL A 46 6.24 -12.36 1.44
C VAL A 46 7.17 -11.44 2.25
N GLN A 47 7.42 -11.74 3.52
CA GLN A 47 8.32 -10.93 4.36
C GLN A 47 9.76 -10.94 3.83
N LYS A 48 10.24 -12.05 3.27
CA LYS A 48 11.57 -12.10 2.63
C LYS A 48 11.64 -11.21 1.40
N VAL A 49 10.59 -11.17 0.58
CA VAL A 49 10.48 -10.25 -0.57
C VAL A 49 10.53 -8.79 -0.11
N LEU A 50 9.76 -8.44 0.93
CA LEU A 50 9.75 -7.07 1.46
C LEU A 50 11.12 -6.69 2.03
N LYS A 51 11.77 -7.58 2.77
CA LYS A 51 13.14 -7.39 3.26
C LYS A 51 14.12 -7.13 2.11
N ALA A 52 14.05 -7.91 1.04
CA ALA A 52 14.92 -7.78 -0.12
C ALA A 52 14.64 -6.50 -0.93
N SER A 53 13.45 -5.90 -0.80
CA SER A 53 13.09 -4.67 -1.51
C SER A 53 13.82 -3.43 -1.00
N GLY A 54 14.31 -3.46 0.25
CA GLY A 54 14.89 -2.28 0.91
C GLY A 54 13.88 -1.22 1.35
N LEU A 55 12.58 -1.41 1.08
CA LEU A 55 11.52 -0.52 1.54
C LEU A 55 11.34 -0.62 3.06
N LYS A 56 10.86 0.46 3.67
CA LYS A 56 10.41 0.42 5.06
C LYS A 56 9.10 -0.37 5.13
N TYR A 57 9.04 -1.34 6.03
CA TYR A 57 7.83 -2.12 6.25
C TYR A 57 7.69 -2.56 7.71
N THR A 58 6.44 -2.77 8.12
CA THR A 58 6.08 -3.22 9.47
C THR A 58 5.03 -4.32 9.37
N LEU A 59 5.42 -5.53 9.77
CA LEU A 59 4.51 -6.67 9.93
C LEU A 59 3.66 -6.51 11.19
N HIS A 60 2.37 -6.84 11.09
CA HIS A 60 1.47 -6.97 12.24
C HIS A 60 0.49 -8.12 12.01
N SER A 61 -0.39 -8.37 12.98
CA SER A 61 -1.28 -9.54 13.02
C SER A 61 -2.26 -9.65 11.84
N ALA A 62 -2.56 -8.54 11.16
CA ALA A 62 -3.61 -8.45 10.13
C ALA A 62 -3.07 -8.10 8.74
N GLY A 63 -1.76 -7.95 8.57
CA GLY A 63 -1.20 -7.46 7.31
C GLY A 63 0.24 -6.97 7.45
N THR A 64 0.69 -6.25 6.44
CA THR A 64 1.98 -5.57 6.45
C THR A 64 1.83 -4.18 5.86
N THR A 65 2.28 -3.19 6.62
CA THR A 65 2.39 -1.81 6.14
C THR A 65 3.73 -1.63 5.43
N VAL A 66 3.73 -1.09 4.22
CA VAL A 66 4.92 -0.80 3.39
C VAL A 66 4.89 0.65 2.94
N GLU A 67 6.03 1.31 2.94
CA GLU A 67 6.16 2.74 2.67
C GLU A 67 7.24 3.00 1.60
N GLY A 68 6.98 3.93 0.68
CA GLY A 68 7.93 4.28 -0.39
C GLY A 68 7.29 5.09 -1.50
N SER A 69 7.90 5.07 -2.69
CA SER A 69 7.23 5.61 -3.88
C SER A 69 6.06 4.72 -4.29
N TRP A 70 5.05 5.30 -4.96
CA TRP A 70 3.89 4.54 -5.42
C TRP A 70 4.29 3.30 -6.23
N ASN A 71 5.20 3.49 -7.18
CA ASN A 71 5.64 2.43 -8.09
C ASN A 71 6.41 1.33 -7.35
N GLU A 72 7.32 1.68 -6.44
CA GLU A 72 8.10 0.69 -5.69
C GLU A 72 7.21 -0.13 -4.75
N VAL A 73 6.29 0.53 -4.04
CA VAL A 73 5.35 -0.13 -3.12
C VAL A 73 4.44 -1.10 -3.87
N MET A 74 3.81 -0.64 -4.96
CA MET A 74 2.92 -1.51 -5.74
C MET A 74 3.69 -2.64 -6.45
N ALA A 75 4.93 -2.40 -6.89
CA ALA A 75 5.80 -3.45 -7.40
C ALA A 75 6.17 -4.48 -6.32
N ALA A 76 6.39 -4.06 -5.07
CA ALA A 76 6.64 -4.97 -3.95
C ALA A 76 5.42 -5.84 -3.65
N VAL A 77 4.20 -5.28 -3.66
CA VAL A 77 2.94 -6.05 -3.53
C VAL A 77 2.81 -7.06 -4.68
N GLY A 78 3.08 -6.66 -5.93
CA GLY A 78 3.09 -7.59 -7.07
C GLY A 78 4.10 -8.73 -6.91
N LYS A 79 5.31 -8.43 -6.43
CA LYS A 79 6.34 -9.45 -6.14
C LYS A 79 5.93 -10.38 -4.99
N ALA A 80 5.19 -9.88 -4.00
CA ALA A 80 4.61 -10.70 -2.93
C ALA A 80 3.60 -11.72 -3.49
N HIS A 81 2.74 -11.34 -4.44
CA HIS A 81 1.89 -12.29 -5.14
C HIS A 81 2.72 -13.31 -5.93
N ALA A 82 3.72 -12.85 -6.68
CA ALA A 82 4.54 -13.71 -7.51
C ALA A 82 5.32 -14.77 -6.72
N VAL A 83 5.85 -14.44 -5.52
CA VAL A 83 6.57 -15.42 -4.69
C VAL A 83 5.64 -16.49 -4.13
N VAL A 84 4.41 -16.12 -3.77
CA VAL A 84 3.40 -17.07 -3.29
C VAL A 84 2.91 -17.97 -4.44
N HIS A 85 2.70 -17.43 -5.64
CA HIS A 85 2.40 -18.24 -6.82
C HIS A 85 3.51 -19.25 -7.15
N ARG A 86 4.79 -18.89 -6.95
CA ARG A 86 5.93 -19.82 -7.13
C ARG A 86 5.91 -21.02 -6.18
N ARG A 87 5.14 -20.97 -5.10
CA ARG A 87 4.92 -22.09 -4.17
C ARG A 87 3.78 -23.03 -4.61
N GLY A 88 3.17 -22.78 -5.76
CA GLY A 88 2.07 -23.58 -6.29
C GLY A 88 0.67 -23.09 -5.89
N VAL A 89 0.57 -21.97 -5.16
CA VAL A 89 -0.72 -21.35 -4.87
C VAL A 89 -1.33 -20.80 -6.15
N VAL A 90 -2.48 -21.30 -6.56
CA VAL A 90 -3.12 -20.92 -7.83
C VAL A 90 -3.85 -19.58 -7.73
N ARG A 91 -4.44 -19.28 -6.57
CA ARG A 91 -5.26 -18.07 -6.36
C ARG A 91 -4.81 -17.33 -5.11
N ILE A 92 -4.62 -16.03 -5.25
CA ILE A 92 -4.32 -15.11 -4.15
C ILE A 92 -5.35 -13.99 -4.19
N GLN A 93 -5.89 -13.64 -3.04
CA GLN A 93 -6.69 -12.44 -2.86
C GLN A 93 -6.01 -11.55 -1.84
N SER A 94 -5.86 -10.27 -2.18
CA SER A 94 -5.34 -9.28 -1.27
C SER A 94 -6.39 -8.21 -1.00
N SER A 95 -6.37 -7.67 0.22
CA SER A 95 -7.05 -6.42 0.54
C SER A 95 -5.99 -5.39 0.92
N MET A 96 -6.20 -4.13 0.51
CA MET A 96 -5.24 -3.08 0.78
C MET A 96 -5.91 -1.75 1.10
N ARG A 97 -5.34 -1.02 2.05
CA ARG A 97 -5.64 0.39 2.31
C ARG A 97 -4.40 1.20 1.96
N VAL A 98 -4.53 2.09 0.99
CA VAL A 98 -3.44 2.95 0.51
C VAL A 98 -3.74 4.40 0.86
N GLY A 99 -2.70 5.13 1.30
CA GLY A 99 -2.78 6.55 1.52
C GLY A 99 -1.63 7.29 0.86
N SER A 100 -1.94 8.45 0.29
CA SER A 100 -0.98 9.42 -0.23
C SER A 100 -1.41 10.82 0.21
N ARG A 101 -0.47 11.75 0.28
CA ARG A 101 -0.73 13.15 0.64
C ARG A 101 0.28 14.07 -0.05
N THR A 102 -0.11 15.32 -0.31
CA THR A 102 0.72 16.30 -1.03
C THR A 102 1.24 17.43 -0.15
N ASP A 103 0.77 17.53 1.10
CA ASP A 103 1.08 18.64 2.00
C ASP A 103 2.31 18.41 2.89
N LYS A 104 2.64 17.15 3.20
CA LYS A 104 3.85 16.80 3.98
C LYS A 104 4.27 15.34 3.80
N LYS A 105 5.54 15.04 4.07
CA LYS A 105 6.02 13.66 4.24
C LYS A 105 5.68 13.19 5.66
N GLN A 106 5.08 12.00 5.79
CA GLN A 106 4.71 11.41 7.07
C GLN A 106 4.72 9.89 6.97
N THR A 107 5.37 9.22 7.92
CA THR A 107 5.36 7.76 7.99
C THR A 107 4.15 7.22 8.77
N ALA A 108 3.89 5.92 8.65
CA ALA A 108 2.88 5.20 9.43
C ALA A 108 3.18 5.27 10.93
N GLU A 109 4.46 5.18 11.32
CA GLU A 109 4.89 5.36 12.71
C GLU A 109 4.59 6.78 13.23
N ASP A 110 4.80 7.81 12.41
CA ASP A 110 4.47 9.19 12.82
C ASP A 110 2.97 9.37 13.04
N LYS A 111 2.13 8.64 12.30
CA LYS A 111 0.68 8.62 12.52
C LYS A 111 0.33 7.99 13.86
N VAL A 112 0.94 6.84 14.19
CA VAL A 112 0.73 6.15 15.46
C VAL A 112 1.19 7.04 16.63
N LYS A 113 2.43 7.54 16.58
CA LYS A 113 3.00 8.46 17.59
C LYS A 113 2.12 9.68 17.84
N ARG A 114 1.51 10.23 16.78
CA ARG A 114 0.62 11.38 16.91
C ARG A 114 -0.61 11.08 17.75
N VAL A 115 -1.17 9.87 17.63
CA VAL A 115 -2.32 9.39 18.42
C VAL A 115 -1.88 9.08 19.84
N GLU A 116 -0.78 8.36 20.03
CA GLU A 116 -0.22 8.05 21.36
C GLU A 116 0.05 9.33 22.18
N ASN A 117 0.62 10.36 21.55
CA ASN A 117 0.84 11.65 22.18
C ASN A 117 -0.45 12.40 22.57
N LEU A 118 -1.60 12.08 21.97
CA LEU A 118 -2.90 12.62 22.41
C LEU A 118 -3.40 11.85 23.63
N LEU A 119 -3.36 10.53 23.55
CA LEU A 119 -3.83 9.65 24.63
C LEU A 119 -3.07 9.95 25.94
N ALA A 120 -1.74 10.08 25.87
CA ALA A 120 -0.91 10.40 27.04
C ALA A 120 -1.22 11.79 27.64
N LYS A 121 -1.70 12.75 26.84
CA LYS A 121 -2.11 14.07 27.33
C LYS A 121 -3.45 14.02 28.05
N ASP A 122 -4.37 13.17 27.58
CA ASP A 122 -5.69 13.02 28.19
C ASP A 122 -5.61 12.30 29.53
N GLU A 123 -4.66 11.36 29.70
CA GLU A 123 -4.39 10.69 30.99
C GLU A 123 -3.71 11.59 32.03
N SER A 124 -3.11 12.70 31.60
CA SER A 124 -2.44 13.66 32.48
C SER A 124 -3.34 14.80 32.99
N LYS A 125 -4.63 14.76 32.68
CA LYS A 125 -5.67 15.70 33.15
C LYS A 125 -6.57 15.05 34.19
#